data_AF-A0A094IJU1-F1
#
_entry.id   AF-A0A094IJU1-F1
#
_cell.length_a   1.000
_cell.length_b   1.000
_cell.length_c   1.000
_cell.angle_alpha   90.00
_cell.angle_beta   90.00
_cell.angle_gamma   90.00
#
_symmetry.space_group_name_H-M   'P 1'
#
loop_
_entity.id
_entity.type
_entity.pdbx_description
1 polymer ?
#
loop_
_entity_poly.entity_id
_entity_poly.type
_entity_poly.pdbx_seq_one_letter_code
_entity_poly.pdbx_strand_id
1 'polypeptide(L)'
;MTTESLDVNKLFEKWILDADTKMDEIDLVLKIKEYLESQHPEICGKCTPCRDGVVRIETLLDKYVDGTATLKTLKELESLVYNLRASRCSVGLDIGKNIEVVLENNYHVLYKPVKKY
;
A
#
# COMPACT_ATOMS: atom_id res chain seq x y z
N MET A 1 -43.86 -1.98 -1.25
CA MET A 1 -43.07 -0.73 -1.30
C MET A 1 -41.61 -1.12 -1.19
N THR A 2 -41.00 -1.48 -2.31
CA THR A 2 -39.59 -1.89 -2.41
C THR A 2 -38.84 -0.77 -3.10
N THR A 3 -38.29 0.14 -2.30
CA THR A 3 -37.43 1.27 -2.69
C THR A 3 -37.17 1.96 -1.35
N GLU A 4 -35.98 2.03 -0.79
CA GLU A 4 -34.65 2.00 -1.35
C GLU A 4 -33.80 1.22 -0.34
N SER A 5 -33.26 0.07 -0.73
CA SER A 5 -31.94 -0.28 -0.19
C SER A 5 -31.06 0.87 -0.65
N LEU A 6 -30.81 1.84 0.24
CA LEU A 6 -29.76 2.84 0.05
C LEU A 6 -28.57 2.06 -0.48
N ASP A 7 -28.28 2.27 -1.77
CA ASP A 7 -27.33 1.48 -2.52
C ASP A 7 -26.04 1.57 -1.74
N VAL A 8 -25.70 0.49 -1.03
CA VAL A 8 -24.56 0.47 -0.10
C VAL A 8 -23.32 0.90 -0.88
N ASN A 9 -23.26 0.60 -2.18
CA ASN A 9 -22.22 1.07 -3.09
C ASN A 9 -22.20 2.59 -3.23
N LYS A 10 -23.34 3.27 -3.36
CA LYS A 10 -23.39 4.76 -3.39
C LYS A 10 -23.01 5.38 -2.06
N LEU A 11 -23.39 4.75 -0.94
CA LEU A 11 -22.95 5.20 0.39
C LEU A 11 -21.44 4.97 0.59
N PHE A 12 -20.89 3.86 0.09
CA PHE A 12 -19.45 3.57 0.09
C PHE A 12 -18.68 4.50 -0.84
N GLU A 13 -19.14 4.72 -2.07
CA GLU A 13 -18.54 5.68 -3.01
C GLU A 13 -18.53 7.08 -2.39
N LYS A 14 -19.64 7.49 -1.77
CA LYS A 14 -19.70 8.76 -1.05
C LYS A 14 -18.80 8.79 0.17
N TRP A 15 -18.66 7.70 0.94
CA TRP A 15 -17.76 7.66 2.11
C TRP A 15 -16.27 7.61 1.75
N ILE A 16 -15.92 6.98 0.62
CA ILE A 16 -14.58 6.98 0.03
C ILE A 16 -14.24 8.38 -0.54
N LEU A 17 -15.25 9.16 -0.95
CA LEU A 17 -15.07 10.47 -1.60
C LEU A 17 -15.37 11.69 -0.70
N ASP A 18 -16.14 11.56 0.39
CA ASP A 18 -16.55 12.64 1.32
C ASP A 18 -15.80 12.59 2.66
N ALA A 19 -14.48 12.58 2.60
CA ALA A 19 -13.71 13.25 3.63
C ALA A 19 -12.68 14.13 2.92
N ASP A 20 -12.41 15.28 3.51
CA ASP A 20 -11.45 16.31 3.11
C ASP A 20 -9.98 15.82 3.02
N THR A 21 -9.76 14.52 2.78
CA THR A 21 -8.51 13.75 2.78
C THR A 21 -8.22 13.17 1.40
N LYS A 22 -8.43 13.94 0.33
CA LYS A 22 -7.90 13.56 -0.98
C LYS A 22 -6.39 13.82 -0.96
N MET A 23 -5.61 12.83 -0.50
CA MET A 23 -4.16 12.89 -0.61
C MET A 23 -3.76 12.81 -2.08
N ASP A 24 -2.80 13.64 -2.48
CA ASP A 24 -2.26 13.56 -3.84
C ASP A 24 -1.50 12.24 -4.04
N GLU A 25 -1.32 11.83 -5.30
CA GLU A 25 -0.72 10.53 -5.65
C GLU A 25 0.67 10.34 -5.02
N ILE A 26 1.44 11.43 -4.93
CA ILE A 26 2.77 11.45 -4.31
C ILE A 26 2.67 11.38 -2.78
N ASP A 27 1.70 12.07 -2.19
CA ASP A 27 1.50 12.08 -0.74
C ASP A 27 1.18 10.68 -0.22
N LEU A 28 0.40 9.89 -0.97
CA LEU A 28 0.14 8.49 -0.62
C LEU A 28 1.43 7.67 -0.54
N VAL A 29 2.28 7.75 -1.57
CA VAL A 29 3.53 7.00 -1.62
C VAL A 29 4.46 7.40 -0.46
N LEU A 30 4.56 8.71 -0.19
CA LEU A 30 5.34 9.23 0.93
C LEU A 30 4.81 8.74 2.27
N LYS A 31 3.48 8.75 2.49
CA LYS A 31 2.89 8.26 3.74
C LYS A 31 3.07 6.77 3.94
N ILE A 32 3.03 5.95 2.88
CA ILE A 32 3.36 4.53 2.98
C ILE A 32 4.81 4.36 3.43
N LYS A 33 5.74 5.13 2.85
CA LYS A 33 7.15 5.07 3.20
C LYS A 33 7.40 5.52 4.65
N GLU A 34 6.84 6.65 5.08
CA GLU A 34 6.91 7.13 6.46
C GLU A 34 6.35 6.10 7.46
N TYR A 35 5.24 5.44 7.10
CA TYR A 35 4.71 4.34 7.89
C TYR A 35 5.73 3.21 8.03
N LEU A 36 6.31 2.71 6.93
CA LEU A 36 7.28 1.62 6.99
C LEU A 36 8.52 1.98 7.81
N GLU A 37 9.07 3.18 7.62
CA GLU A 37 10.19 3.70 8.41
C GLU A 37 9.86 3.74 9.91
N SER A 38 8.63 4.14 10.27
CA SER A 38 8.17 4.15 11.66
C SER A 38 8.11 2.75 12.30
N GLN A 39 8.04 1.69 11.50
CA GLN A 39 8.00 0.31 12.01
C GLN A 39 9.38 -0.28 12.26
N HIS A 40 10.47 0.36 11.81
CA HIS A 40 11.83 -0.17 11.97
C HIS A 40 12.21 -0.50 13.42
N PRO A 41 11.86 0.32 14.44
CA PRO A 41 12.14 -0.02 15.85
C PRO A 41 11.49 -1.34 16.30
N GLU A 42 10.39 -1.75 15.68
CA GLU A 42 9.64 -2.97 16.00
C GLU A 42 10.18 -4.21 15.25
N ILE A 43 11.04 -4.03 14.25
CA ILE A 43 11.58 -5.11 13.43
C ILE A 43 12.81 -5.73 14.11
N CYS A 44 12.63 -6.94 14.65
CA CYS A 44 13.70 -7.68 15.34
C CYS A 44 14.80 -8.28 14.44
N GLY A 45 14.65 -8.21 13.11
CA GLY A 45 15.64 -8.72 12.16
C GLY A 45 15.74 -10.25 11.99
N LYS A 46 14.86 -11.05 12.60
CA LYS A 46 14.99 -12.54 12.57
C LYS A 46 14.58 -13.21 11.25
N CYS A 47 13.53 -12.74 10.59
CA CYS A 47 12.99 -13.36 9.38
C CYS A 47 13.20 -12.48 8.15
N THR A 48 13.75 -13.06 7.09
CA THR A 48 14.01 -12.41 5.79
C THR A 48 12.83 -11.63 5.22
N PRO A 49 11.58 -12.16 5.15
CA PRO A 49 10.47 -11.42 4.56
C PRO A 49 10.22 -10.07 5.26
N CYS A 50 10.34 -10.01 6.59
CA CYS A 50 10.17 -8.77 7.35
C CYS A 50 11.43 -7.89 7.29
N ARG A 51 12.61 -8.44 7.66
CA ARG A 51 13.86 -7.67 7.76
C ARG A 51 14.28 -7.05 6.42
N ASP A 52 14.30 -7.84 5.37
CA ASP A 52 14.84 -7.42 4.08
C ASP A 52 13.70 -6.96 3.14
N GLY A 53 12.50 -7.52 3.31
CA GLY A 53 11.34 -7.16 2.48
C GLY A 53 10.82 -5.75 2.74
N VAL A 54 10.78 -5.29 4.00
CA VAL A 54 10.36 -3.91 4.32
C VAL A 54 11.27 -2.88 3.66
N VAL A 55 12.60 -3.04 3.82
CA VAL A 55 13.60 -2.16 3.19
C VAL A 55 13.50 -2.20 1.66
N ARG A 56 13.24 -3.39 1.09
CA ARG A 56 13.06 -3.53 -0.35
C ARG A 56 11.80 -2.81 -0.84
N ILE A 57 10.71 -2.87 -0.09
CA ILE A 57 9.47 -2.14 -0.38
C ILE A 57 9.74 -0.64 -0.39
N GLU A 58 10.43 -0.10 0.62
CA GLU A 58 10.83 1.32 0.67
C GLU A 58 11.62 1.75 -0.58
N THR A 59 12.59 0.92 -0.99
CA THR A 59 13.38 1.18 -2.20
C THR A 59 12.52 1.20 -3.48
N LEU A 60 11.42 0.43 -3.52
CA LEU A 60 10.48 0.47 -4.64
C LEU A 60 9.60 1.72 -4.60
N LEU A 61 9.22 2.18 -3.41
CA LEU A 61 8.49 3.44 -3.21
C LEU A 61 9.35 4.65 -3.58
N ASP A 62 10.66 4.61 -3.36
CA ASP A 62 11.59 5.65 -3.85
C ASP A 62 11.50 5.83 -5.36
N LYS A 63 11.37 4.74 -6.12
CA LYS A 63 11.18 4.83 -7.58
C LYS A 63 9.89 5.54 -7.97
N TYR A 64 8.85 5.44 -7.15
CA TYR A 64 7.61 6.18 -7.36
C TYR A 64 7.81 7.67 -7.09
N VAL A 65 8.51 8.03 -6.01
CA VAL A 65 8.86 9.42 -5.69
C VAL A 65 9.74 10.03 -6.79
N ASP A 66 10.69 9.27 -7.32
CA ASP A 66 11.60 9.71 -8.40
C ASP A 66 10.94 9.73 -9.79
N GLY A 67 9.69 9.27 -9.92
CA GLY A 67 9.00 9.17 -11.21
C GLY A 67 9.62 8.13 -12.17
N THR A 68 10.42 7.19 -11.65
CA THR A 68 11.10 6.12 -12.43
C THR A 68 10.43 4.75 -12.29
N ALA A 69 9.34 4.67 -11.52
CA ALA A 69 8.56 3.45 -11.34
C ALA A 69 8.01 2.91 -12.67
N THR A 70 8.00 1.60 -12.81
CA THR A 70 7.49 0.89 -13.99
C THR A 70 6.44 -0.13 -13.57
N LEU A 71 5.71 -0.72 -14.53
CA LEU A 71 4.77 -1.79 -14.21
C LEU A 71 5.45 -2.96 -13.48
N LYS A 72 6.74 -3.22 -13.78
CA LYS A 72 7.55 -4.19 -13.04
C LYS A 72 7.74 -3.79 -11.58
N THR A 73 7.96 -2.50 -11.30
CA THR A 73 8.06 -1.97 -9.92
C THR A 73 6.77 -2.26 -9.14
N LEU A 74 5.60 -2.00 -9.74
CA LEU A 74 4.31 -2.28 -9.10
C LEU A 74 4.12 -3.78 -8.82
N LYS A 75 4.43 -4.64 -9.78
CA LYS A 75 4.31 -6.10 -9.63
C LYS A 75 5.27 -6.65 -8.57
N GLU A 76 6.48 -6.09 -8.49
CA GLU A 76 7.45 -6.46 -7.46
C GLU A 76 6.99 -5.99 -6.07
N LEU A 77 6.42 -4.78 -5.98
CA LEU A 77 5.85 -4.22 -4.75
C LEU A 77 4.71 -5.11 -4.22
N GLU A 78 3.74 -5.46 -5.06
CA GLU A 78 2.64 -6.38 -4.73
C GLU A 78 3.17 -7.73 -4.19
N SER A 79 4.16 -8.32 -4.88
CA SER A 79 4.72 -9.62 -4.50
C SER A 79 5.43 -9.56 -3.15
N LEU A 80 6.20 -8.51 -2.87
CA LEU A 80 6.90 -8.35 -1.60
C LEU A 80 5.94 -8.13 -0.43
N VAL A 81 4.89 -7.33 -0.65
CA VAL A 81 3.86 -7.10 0.36
C VAL A 81 3.14 -8.42 0.70
N TYR A 82 2.81 -9.24 -0.31
CA TYR A 82 2.26 -10.57 -0.06
C TYR A 82 3.24 -11.48 0.69
N ASN A 83 4.54 -11.43 0.35
CA ASN A 83 5.57 -12.23 1.00
C ASN A 83 5.78 -11.91 2.48
N LEU A 84 5.36 -10.72 2.96
CA LEU A 84 5.37 -10.39 4.39
C LEU A 84 4.49 -11.35 5.21
N ARG A 85 3.49 -12.02 4.60
CA ARG A 85 2.69 -13.08 5.24
C ARG A 85 3.51 -14.31 5.66
N ALA A 86 4.73 -14.48 5.15
CA ALA A 86 5.65 -15.53 5.58
C ALA A 86 6.48 -15.15 6.82
N SER A 87 6.20 -13.99 7.44
CA SER A 87 6.87 -13.55 8.65
C SER A 87 6.60 -14.47 9.84
N ARG A 88 7.60 -14.62 10.72
CA ARG A 88 7.54 -15.54 11.87
C ARG A 88 6.75 -15.00 13.08
N CYS A 89 6.35 -13.74 13.07
CA CYS A 89 5.66 -13.08 14.19
C CYS A 89 4.65 -12.06 13.67
N SER A 90 3.77 -11.59 14.56
CA SER A 90 2.69 -10.66 14.22
C SER A 90 3.20 -9.35 13.60
N VAL A 91 4.32 -8.79 14.06
CA VAL A 91 4.85 -7.51 13.52
C VAL A 91 4.98 -7.56 12.00
N GLY A 92 5.65 -8.58 11.44
CA GLY A 92 5.80 -8.69 9.99
C GLY A 92 4.49 -9.01 9.26
N LEU A 93 3.59 -9.76 9.90
CA LEU A 93 2.26 -10.05 9.34
C LEU A 93 1.39 -8.79 9.26
N ASP A 94 1.40 -7.98 10.33
CA ASP A 94 0.61 -6.76 10.46
C ASP A 94 1.10 -5.69 9.48
N ILE A 95 2.42 -5.49 9.34
CA ILE A 95 2.99 -4.61 8.31
C ILE A 95 2.50 -5.05 6.92
N GLY A 96 2.62 -6.35 6.61
CA GLY A 96 2.15 -6.89 5.34
C GLY A 96 0.66 -6.65 5.10
N LYS A 97 -0.17 -6.89 6.13
CA LYS A 97 -1.62 -6.75 6.01
C LYS A 97 -2.05 -5.29 5.85
N ASN A 98 -1.43 -4.38 6.59
CA ASN A 98 -1.72 -2.96 6.51
C ASN A 98 -1.37 -2.42 5.12
N ILE A 99 -0.19 -2.77 4.58
CA ILE A 99 0.19 -2.33 3.25
C ILE A 99 -0.68 -2.97 2.17
N GLU A 100 -1.05 -4.24 2.30
CA GLU A 100 -1.95 -4.92 1.35
C GLU A 100 -3.28 -4.15 1.21
N VAL A 101 -3.90 -3.76 2.33
CA VAL A 101 -5.16 -2.99 2.32
C VAL A 101 -4.96 -1.63 1.63
N VAL A 102 -3.82 -0.96 1.87
CA VAL A 102 -3.50 0.31 1.22
C VAL A 102 -3.32 0.12 -0.29
N LEU A 103 -2.60 -0.92 -0.72
CA LEU A 103 -2.40 -1.23 -2.15
C LEU A 103 -3.73 -1.52 -2.85
N GLU A 104 -4.60 -2.33 -2.25
CA GLU A 104 -5.88 -2.73 -2.85
C GLU A 104 -6.82 -1.53 -3.01
N ASN A 105 -6.95 -0.70 -1.97
CA ASN A 105 -7.84 0.47 -2.00
C ASN A 105 -7.31 1.62 -2.87
N ASN A 106 -6.00 1.69 -3.07
CA ASN A 106 -5.35 2.78 -3.81
C ASN A 106 -4.66 2.29 -5.09
N TYR A 107 -5.10 1.14 -5.63
CA TYR A 107 -4.45 0.54 -6.80
C TYR A 107 -4.38 1.49 -8.00
N HIS A 108 -5.46 2.25 -8.20
CA HIS A 108 -5.57 3.25 -9.26
C HIS A 108 -4.48 4.33 -9.18
N VAL A 109 -4.13 4.77 -7.96
CA VAL A 109 -3.06 5.74 -7.70
C VAL A 109 -1.69 5.16 -8.06
N LEU A 110 -1.44 3.90 -7.69
CA LEU A 110 -0.15 3.26 -7.94
C LEU A 110 0.02 2.75 -9.37
N TYR A 111 -1.08 2.49 -10.07
CA TYR A 111 -1.08 2.00 -11.44
C TYR A 111 -0.94 3.11 -12.48
N LYS A 112 -1.58 4.27 -12.25
CA LYS A 112 -1.62 5.37 -13.22
C LYS A 112 -0.22 5.90 -13.62
N PRO A 113 0.74 6.12 -12.70
CA PRO A 113 2.10 6.57 -13.06
C PRO A 113 2.91 5.54 -13.85
N VAL A 114 2.61 4.25 -13.68
CA VAL A 114 3.39 3.15 -14.28
C VAL A 114 2.78 2.59 -15.56
N LYS A 115 1.54 2.99 -15.88
CA LYS A 115 0.86 2.62 -17.12
C LYS A 115 1.45 3.44 -18.27
N LYS A 116 2.31 2.81 -19.08
CA LYS A 116 2.70 3.37 -20.39
C LYS A 116 1.53 3.17 -21.36
N TYR A 117 1.16 4.25 -22.07
CA TYR A 117 0.15 4.25 -23.13
C TYR A 117 0.47 3.24 -24.22
#